data_AF-A0A2N5CQF4-F1
#
_entry.id   AF-A0A2N5CQF4-F1
#
_cell.length_a   1.000
_cell.length_b   1.000
_cell.length_c   1.000
_cell.angle_alpha   90.00
_cell.angle_beta   90.00
_cell.angle_gamma   90.00
#
_symmetry.space_group_name_H-M   'P 1'
#
loop_
_entity.id
_entity.type
_entity.pdbx_description
1 polymer ?
#
loop_
_entity_poly.entity_id
_entity_poly.type
_entity_poly.pdbx_seq_one_letter_code
_entity_poly.pdbx_strand_id
1 'polypeptide(L)'
;MQAIVDNPRNLSDAELDAIAAKGGVVQIVAFGPYLVRLTDTLRPKVAALRAQYGLPAAFVRAADGTEALSPEKRKDYSHAVTDILPKATVKDLVDSVDYTVKRVGVDHVGLSSDFNHGGGVVGWANEGEAGNVTAELVARGYSEADIGKLWGGNYLRVFRAVEQTAKR
;
A
#
# COMPACT_ATOMS: atom_id res chain seq x y z
N MET A 1 -4.32 -3.99 3.25
CA MET A 1 -5.16 -5.23 3.28
C MET A 1 -6.60 -4.86 3.61
N GLN A 2 -7.62 -5.55 3.08
CA GLN A 2 -9.04 -5.18 3.34
C GLN A 2 -9.42 -5.27 4.81
N ALA A 3 -8.86 -6.26 5.52
CA ALA A 3 -9.04 -6.40 6.97
C ALA A 3 -8.53 -5.16 7.75
N ILE A 4 -7.52 -4.46 7.24
CA ILE A 4 -6.95 -3.25 7.86
C ILE A 4 -7.71 -2.02 7.39
N VAL A 5 -7.78 -1.79 6.07
CA VAL A 5 -8.54 -0.71 5.43
C VAL A 5 -9.45 -1.32 4.39
N ASP A 6 -10.76 -1.26 4.64
CA ASP A 6 -11.78 -1.71 3.70
C ASP A 6 -11.83 -0.77 2.48
N ASN A 7 -11.05 -1.14 1.47
CA ASN A 7 -10.86 -0.41 0.23
C ASN A 7 -10.84 -1.42 -0.91
N PRO A 8 -11.58 -1.22 -2.01
CA PRO A 8 -11.63 -2.16 -3.12
C PRO A 8 -10.30 -2.37 -3.84
N ARG A 9 -9.29 -1.52 -3.59
CA ARG A 9 -7.92 -1.71 -4.10
C ARG A 9 -7.04 -2.60 -3.21
N ASN A 10 -7.45 -2.82 -1.98
CA ASN A 10 -6.80 -3.77 -1.10
C ASN A 10 -7.27 -5.20 -1.42
N LEU A 11 -6.38 -6.17 -1.20
CA LEU A 11 -6.70 -7.59 -1.32
C LEU A 11 -7.55 -8.05 -0.13
N SER A 12 -8.53 -8.88 -0.44
CA SER A 12 -9.26 -9.73 0.50
C SER A 12 -8.38 -10.88 0.98
N ASP A 13 -8.80 -11.45 2.10
CA ASP A 13 -8.20 -12.64 2.69
C ASP A 13 -8.15 -13.84 1.72
N ALA A 14 -9.23 -14.06 0.97
CA ALA A 14 -9.30 -15.13 -0.02
C ALA A 14 -8.33 -14.91 -1.20
N GLU A 15 -8.13 -13.65 -1.62
CA GLU A 15 -7.17 -13.32 -2.67
C GLU A 15 -5.72 -13.51 -2.21
N LEU A 16 -5.41 -13.13 -0.96
CA LEU A 16 -4.10 -13.40 -0.35
C LEU A 16 -3.80 -14.90 -0.35
N ASP A 17 -4.75 -15.71 0.12
CA ASP A 17 -4.61 -17.17 0.15
C ASP A 17 -4.42 -17.76 -1.24
N ALA A 18 -5.19 -17.26 -2.22
CA ALA A 18 -5.10 -17.72 -3.61
C ALA A 18 -3.73 -17.42 -4.24
N ILE A 19 -3.17 -16.23 -3.98
CA ILE A 19 -1.82 -15.86 -4.46
C ILE A 19 -0.76 -16.78 -3.82
N ALA A 20 -0.85 -16.99 -2.51
CA ALA A 20 0.09 -17.83 -1.77
C ALA A 20 0.02 -19.30 -2.20
N ALA A 21 -1.19 -19.85 -2.38
CA ALA A 21 -1.41 -21.22 -2.85
C ALA A 21 -0.82 -21.50 -4.25
N LYS A 22 -0.60 -20.46 -5.07
CA LYS A 22 0.08 -20.56 -6.37
C LYS A 22 1.59 -20.32 -6.29
N GLY A 23 2.15 -20.21 -5.08
CA GLY A 23 3.57 -19.93 -4.87
C GLY A 23 3.94 -18.46 -5.08
N GLY A 24 2.96 -17.57 -5.25
CA GLY A 24 3.15 -16.16 -5.57
C GLY A 24 3.68 -15.32 -4.40
N VAL A 25 3.76 -14.01 -4.62
CA VAL A 25 4.21 -13.02 -3.62
C VAL A 25 3.30 -11.79 -3.67
N VAL A 26 2.96 -11.26 -2.50
CA VAL A 26 2.20 -10.02 -2.33
C VAL A 26 3.18 -8.92 -1.90
N GLN A 27 3.43 -7.97 -2.79
CA GLN A 27 4.27 -6.81 -2.51
C GLN A 27 3.44 -5.74 -1.79
N ILE A 28 3.62 -5.60 -0.47
CA ILE A 28 2.90 -4.64 0.36
C ILE A 28 3.36 -3.23 0.02
N VAL A 29 2.40 -2.39 -0.37
CA VAL A 29 2.66 -1.06 -0.92
C VAL A 29 2.59 0.03 0.14
N ALA A 30 3.57 0.93 0.13
CA ALA A 30 3.62 2.14 0.97
C ALA A 30 2.68 3.25 0.44
N PHE A 31 1.38 2.97 0.32
CA PHE A 31 0.38 3.93 -0.16
C PHE A 31 -0.62 4.27 0.95
N GLY A 32 -0.53 5.48 1.49
CA GLY A 32 -1.24 5.88 2.71
C GLY A 32 -2.75 5.54 2.76
N PRO A 33 -3.54 5.86 1.72
CA PRO A 33 -4.97 5.52 1.67
C PRO A 33 -5.30 4.02 1.71
N TYR A 34 -4.32 3.14 1.53
CA TYR A 34 -4.49 1.68 1.64
C TYR A 34 -4.04 1.12 2.99
N LEU A 35 -3.30 1.90 3.77
CA LEU A 35 -2.72 1.53 5.05
C LEU A 35 -3.50 2.12 6.23
N VAL A 36 -4.02 3.35 6.09
CA VAL A 36 -4.74 4.05 7.16
C VAL A 36 -6.14 4.42 6.73
N ARG A 37 -7.13 4.11 7.58
CA ARG A 37 -8.53 4.45 7.34
C ARG A 37 -8.76 5.96 7.40
N LEU A 38 -9.52 6.47 6.44
CA LEU A 38 -10.05 7.83 6.53
C LEU A 38 -11.10 7.89 7.65
N THR A 39 -10.82 8.67 8.69
CA THR A 39 -11.67 8.78 9.88
C THR A 39 -12.96 9.55 9.61
N ASP A 40 -14.01 9.29 10.39
CA ASP A 40 -15.29 10.01 10.30
C ASP A 40 -15.16 11.51 10.56
N THR A 41 -14.09 11.94 11.24
CA THR A 41 -13.77 13.36 11.45
C THR A 41 -13.18 14.03 10.21
N LEU A 42 -12.51 13.28 9.34
CA LEU A 42 -11.89 13.78 8.11
C LEU A 42 -12.79 13.59 6.88
N ARG A 43 -13.68 12.58 6.88
CA ARG A 43 -14.62 12.33 5.78
C ARG A 43 -15.44 13.57 5.38
N PRO A 44 -16.03 14.36 6.30
CA PRO A 44 -16.75 15.59 5.95
C PRO A 44 -15.85 16.65 5.31
N LYS A 45 -14.58 16.75 5.72
CA LYS A 45 -13.61 17.70 5.13
C LYS A 45 -13.30 17.32 3.68
N VAL A 46 -13.09 16.03 3.42
CA VAL A 46 -12.90 15.52 2.06
C VAL A 46 -14.16 15.72 1.21
N ALA A 47 -15.36 15.48 1.77
CA ALA A 47 -16.63 15.70 1.07
C ALA A 47 -16.82 17.19 0.69
N ALA A 48 -16.50 18.11 1.60
CA ALA A 48 -16.54 19.55 1.34
C ALA A 48 -15.54 19.96 0.26
N LEU A 49 -14.30 19.44 0.30
CA LEU A 49 -13.32 19.67 -0.75
C LEU A 49 -13.83 19.14 -2.10
N ARG A 50 -14.35 17.92 -2.16
CA ARG A 50 -14.93 17.32 -3.38
C ARG A 50 -16.00 18.21 -4.00
N ALA A 51 -16.90 18.76 -3.19
CA ALA A 51 -17.94 19.68 -3.66
C ALA A 51 -17.35 20.96 -4.29
N GLN A 52 -16.25 21.50 -3.76
CA GLN A 52 -15.57 22.68 -4.34
C GLN A 52 -15.02 22.41 -5.75
N TYR A 53 -14.67 21.16 -6.06
CA TYR A 53 -14.18 20.74 -7.38
C TYR A 53 -15.30 20.19 -8.29
N GLY A 54 -16.56 20.22 -7.85
CA GLY A 54 -17.71 19.70 -8.60
C GLY A 54 -17.83 18.17 -8.58
N LEU A 55 -17.19 17.49 -7.63
CA LEU A 55 -17.28 16.04 -7.44
C LEU A 55 -18.41 15.69 -6.44
N PRO A 56 -19.04 14.50 -6.55
CA PRO A 56 -20.04 14.05 -5.59
C PRO A 56 -19.48 13.96 -4.16
N ALA A 57 -20.27 14.43 -3.18
CA ALA A 57 -19.92 14.37 -1.76
C ALA A 57 -19.91 12.94 -1.19
N ALA A 58 -20.70 12.03 -1.77
CA ALA A 58 -20.61 10.61 -1.49
C ALA A 58 -19.42 9.99 -2.24
N PHE A 59 -18.56 9.27 -1.54
CA PHE A 59 -17.38 8.63 -2.10
C PHE A 59 -16.95 7.41 -1.27
N VAL A 60 -16.30 6.45 -1.92
CA VAL A 60 -15.60 5.35 -1.26
C VAL A 60 -14.15 5.75 -1.07
N ARG A 61 -13.50 6.23 -2.13
CA ARG A 61 -12.12 6.74 -2.14
C ARG A 61 -12.13 8.23 -2.42
N ALA A 62 -11.20 8.95 -1.81
CA ALA A 62 -11.05 10.38 -2.04
C ALA A 62 -10.82 10.72 -3.53
N ALA A 63 -10.21 9.81 -4.31
CA ALA A 63 -9.94 10.01 -5.73
C ALA A 63 -11.12 9.66 -6.68
N ASP A 64 -12.26 9.16 -6.19
CA ASP A 64 -13.37 8.73 -7.05
C ASP A 64 -13.92 9.90 -7.90
N GLY A 65 -14.07 9.71 -9.22
CA GLY A 65 -14.61 10.72 -10.13
C GLY A 65 -13.60 11.79 -10.57
N THR A 66 -12.36 11.76 -10.05
CA THR A 66 -11.34 12.76 -10.41
C THR A 66 -10.89 12.65 -11.86
N GLU A 67 -11.14 11.52 -12.52
CA GLU A 67 -10.93 11.29 -13.94
C GLU A 67 -11.77 12.21 -14.84
N ALA A 68 -12.88 12.76 -14.34
CA ALA A 68 -13.72 13.73 -15.06
C ALA A 68 -13.19 15.17 -14.97
N LEU A 69 -12.24 15.44 -14.06
CA LEU A 69 -11.61 16.76 -13.94
C LEU A 69 -10.56 16.97 -15.03
N SER A 70 -10.34 18.24 -15.41
CA SER A 70 -9.17 18.62 -16.22
C SER A 70 -7.86 18.24 -15.51
N PRO A 71 -6.75 18.02 -16.23
CA PRO A 71 -5.47 17.68 -15.63
C PRO A 71 -5.03 18.65 -14.52
N GLU A 72 -5.25 19.95 -14.71
CA GLU A 72 -4.90 21.00 -13.76
C GLU A 72 -5.74 20.91 -12.49
N LYS A 73 -7.07 20.78 -12.63
CA LYS A 73 -7.98 20.61 -11.49
C LYS A 73 -7.73 19.29 -10.75
N ARG A 74 -7.39 18.22 -11.47
CA ARG A 74 -7.05 16.93 -10.86
C ARG A 74 -5.77 17.04 -10.04
N LYS A 75 -4.73 17.70 -10.58
CA LYS A 75 -3.47 17.94 -9.87
C LYS A 75 -3.70 18.78 -8.61
N ASP A 76 -4.43 19.88 -8.74
CA ASP A 76 -4.75 20.77 -7.62
C ASP A 76 -5.57 20.06 -6.54
N TYR A 77 -6.62 19.33 -6.93
CA TYR A 77 -7.39 18.48 -6.02
C TYR A 77 -6.51 17.43 -5.32
N SER A 78 -5.60 16.78 -6.04
CA SER A 78 -4.69 15.78 -5.49
C SER A 78 -3.81 16.35 -4.37
N HIS A 79 -3.27 17.56 -4.58
CA HIS A 79 -2.52 18.25 -3.52
C HIS A 79 -3.41 18.61 -2.33
N ALA A 80 -4.54 19.27 -2.57
CA ALA A 80 -5.44 19.72 -1.52
C ALA A 80 -6.00 18.57 -0.67
N VAL A 81 -6.33 17.43 -1.30
CA VAL A 81 -6.86 16.27 -0.57
C VAL A 81 -5.75 15.58 0.24
N THR A 82 -4.52 15.56 -0.26
CA THR A 82 -3.36 14.98 0.43
C THR A 82 -3.06 15.68 1.77
N ASP A 83 -3.39 16.96 1.91
CA ASP A 83 -3.26 17.71 3.16
C ASP A 83 -4.33 17.37 4.20
N ILE A 84 -5.46 16.79 3.76
CA ILE A 84 -6.56 16.36 4.63
C ILE A 84 -6.40 14.90 5.04
N LEU A 85 -5.91 14.05 4.12
CA LEU A 85 -5.81 12.62 4.36
C LEU A 85 -4.84 12.30 5.52
N PRO A 86 -5.13 11.27 6.33
CA PRO A 86 -4.22 10.84 7.38
C PRO A 86 -2.88 10.42 6.78
N LYS A 87 -1.79 10.85 7.42
CA LYS A 87 -0.43 10.49 7.00
C LYS A 87 -0.09 9.12 7.58
N ALA A 88 0.00 8.11 6.72
CA ALA A 88 0.52 6.80 7.08
C ALA A 88 2.02 6.86 7.37
N THR A 89 2.50 5.94 8.18
CA THR A 89 3.88 5.82 8.64
C THR A 89 4.48 4.48 8.24
N VAL A 90 5.80 4.32 8.42
CA VAL A 90 6.47 3.01 8.33
C VAL A 90 5.81 1.98 9.26
N LYS A 91 5.32 2.38 10.43
CA LYS A 91 4.62 1.48 11.35
C LYS A 91 3.34 0.90 10.71
N ASP A 92 2.55 1.72 10.02
CA ASP A 92 1.30 1.28 9.36
C ASP A 92 1.60 0.35 8.17
N LEU A 93 2.70 0.62 7.45
CA LEU A 93 3.20 -0.28 6.42
C LEU A 93 3.55 -1.64 7.01
N VAL A 94 4.34 -1.67 8.08
CA VAL A 94 4.77 -2.93 8.70
C VAL A 94 3.62 -3.63 9.44
N ASP A 95 2.60 -2.92 9.93
CA ASP A 95 1.34 -3.54 10.40
C ASP A 95 0.67 -4.35 9.27
N SER A 96 0.71 -3.85 8.03
CA SER A 96 0.21 -4.58 6.85
C SER A 96 1.11 -5.75 6.42
N VAL A 97 2.43 -5.63 6.64
CA VAL A 97 3.37 -6.74 6.45
C VAL A 97 3.06 -7.84 7.46
N ASP A 98 2.98 -7.52 8.76
CA ASP A 98 2.70 -8.47 9.83
C ASP A 98 1.40 -9.23 9.61
N TYR A 99 0.33 -8.51 9.25
CA TYR A 99 -0.94 -9.13 8.92
C TYR A 99 -0.79 -10.17 7.82
N THR A 100 -0.12 -9.80 6.73
CA THR A 100 0.05 -10.67 5.57
C THR A 100 0.96 -11.86 5.88
N VAL A 101 2.08 -11.63 6.59
CA VAL A 101 3.01 -12.67 7.02
C VAL A 101 2.32 -13.67 7.93
N LYS A 102 1.54 -13.20 8.92
CA LYS A 102 0.77 -14.07 9.82
C LYS A 102 -0.24 -14.94 9.06
N ARG A 103 -0.78 -14.44 7.96
CA ARG A 103 -1.79 -15.14 7.17
C ARG A 103 -1.19 -16.17 6.21
N VAL A 104 -0.28 -15.72 5.34
CA VAL A 104 0.20 -16.51 4.21
C VAL A 104 1.66 -16.97 4.34
N GLY A 105 2.34 -16.58 5.42
CA GLY A 105 3.75 -16.90 5.65
C GLY A 105 4.70 -15.92 4.97
N VAL A 106 5.87 -15.74 5.59
CA VAL A 106 6.88 -14.75 5.15
C VAL A 106 7.38 -14.99 3.72
N ASP A 107 7.34 -16.23 3.22
CA ASP A 107 7.79 -16.57 1.86
C ASP A 107 6.92 -16.01 0.74
N HIS A 108 5.76 -15.43 1.10
CA HIS A 108 4.76 -14.90 0.17
C HIS A 108 4.54 -13.39 0.30
N VAL A 109 5.43 -12.69 1.01
CA VAL A 109 5.32 -11.24 1.25
C VAL A 109 6.56 -10.53 0.75
N GLY A 110 6.39 -9.30 0.27
CA GLY A 110 7.50 -8.37 0.15
C GLY A 110 7.04 -6.93 0.17
N LEU A 111 7.87 -6.02 -0.32
CA LEU A 111 7.71 -4.57 -0.14
C LEU A 111 7.65 -3.85 -1.49
N SER A 112 6.86 -2.78 -1.54
CA SER A 112 6.85 -1.81 -2.64
C SER A 112 6.52 -0.41 -2.14
N SER A 113 7.00 0.62 -2.84
CA SER A 113 6.81 2.01 -2.41
C SER A 113 5.70 2.74 -3.16
N ASP A 114 5.54 2.46 -4.46
CA ASP A 114 4.73 3.27 -5.39
C ASP A 114 5.23 4.74 -5.52
N PHE A 115 6.55 4.94 -5.35
CA PHE A 115 7.17 6.26 -5.51
C PHE A 115 6.87 6.88 -6.88
N ASN A 116 6.87 8.22 -6.90
CA ASN A 116 6.54 9.07 -8.06
C ASN A 116 5.09 8.96 -8.57
N HIS A 117 4.23 8.15 -7.92
CA HIS A 117 2.81 8.00 -8.25
C HIS A 117 1.88 8.11 -7.02
N GLY A 118 2.35 8.80 -5.97
CA GLY A 118 1.59 9.06 -4.74
C GLY A 118 1.90 8.09 -3.59
N GLY A 119 2.80 7.13 -3.80
CA GLY A 119 3.36 6.30 -2.76
C GLY A 119 4.44 6.99 -1.91
N GLY A 120 4.84 6.30 -0.86
CA GLY A 120 5.64 6.82 0.25
C GLY A 120 4.80 7.02 1.51
N VAL A 121 5.44 6.84 2.66
CA VAL A 121 4.87 7.04 3.99
C VAL A 121 5.82 7.86 4.85
N VAL A 122 5.35 8.41 5.97
CA VAL A 122 6.22 9.09 6.92
C VAL A 122 7.29 8.11 7.42
N GLY A 123 8.55 8.46 7.20
CA GLY A 123 9.71 7.61 7.47
C GLY A 123 10.16 6.75 6.29
N TRP A 124 9.44 6.73 5.17
CA TRP A 124 9.92 6.17 3.89
C TRP A 124 9.36 6.98 2.72
N ALA A 125 9.76 8.24 2.65
CA ALA A 125 9.28 9.22 1.67
C ALA A 125 10.02 9.15 0.31
N ASN A 126 11.20 8.55 0.29
CA ASN A 126 12.04 8.32 -0.88
C ASN A 126 12.94 7.09 -0.69
N GLU A 127 13.63 6.67 -1.74
CA GLU A 127 14.50 5.50 -1.75
C GLU A 127 15.63 5.54 -0.71
N GLY A 128 16.13 6.73 -0.36
CA GLY A 128 17.17 6.91 0.65
C GLY A 128 16.74 6.57 2.08
N GLU A 129 15.43 6.49 2.33
CA GLU A 129 14.86 6.19 3.64
C GLU A 129 14.51 4.70 3.83
N ALA A 130 14.84 3.83 2.86
CA ALA A 130 14.54 2.40 2.94
C ALA A 130 15.06 1.72 4.23
N GLY A 131 16.15 2.24 4.80
CA GLY A 131 16.70 1.78 6.08
C GLY A 131 15.71 1.87 7.24
N ASN A 132 14.77 2.82 7.22
CA ASN A 132 13.77 2.96 8.27
C ASN A 132 12.74 1.82 8.27
N VAL A 133 12.40 1.28 7.09
CA VAL A 133 11.53 0.10 6.99
C VAL A 133 12.24 -1.12 7.56
N THR A 134 13.51 -1.30 7.23
CA THR A 134 14.34 -2.36 7.82
C THR A 134 14.44 -2.20 9.33
N ALA A 135 14.64 -0.99 9.84
CA ALA A 135 14.71 -0.72 11.27
C ALA A 135 13.41 -1.11 12.00
N GLU A 136 12.24 -0.78 11.42
CA GLU A 136 10.95 -1.19 11.97
C GLU A 136 10.78 -2.73 11.94
N LEU A 137 11.17 -3.40 10.85
CA LEU A 137 11.12 -4.86 10.77
C LEU A 137 12.02 -5.52 11.84
N VAL A 138 13.23 -5.01 12.05
CA VAL A 138 14.14 -5.47 13.11
C VAL A 138 13.50 -5.24 14.49
N ALA A 139 12.91 -4.06 14.73
CA ALA A 139 12.25 -3.75 15.99
C ALA A 139 11.08 -4.71 16.32
N ARG A 140 10.44 -5.28 15.29
CA ARG A 140 9.38 -6.29 15.43
C ARG A 140 9.88 -7.73 15.49
N GLY A 141 11.19 -7.95 15.44
CA GLY A 141 11.80 -9.26 15.61
C GLY A 141 11.89 -10.09 14.33
N TYR A 142 11.76 -9.49 13.14
CA TYR A 142 12.08 -10.19 11.90
C TYR A 142 13.57 -10.55 11.87
N SER A 143 13.87 -11.80 11.50
CA SER A 143 15.25 -12.24 11.31
C SER A 143 15.87 -11.58 10.07
N GLU A 144 17.20 -11.52 10.02
CA GLU A 144 17.91 -11.04 8.82
C GLU A 144 17.50 -11.83 7.56
N ALA A 145 17.30 -13.15 7.71
CA ALA A 145 16.85 -14.01 6.62
C ALA A 145 15.44 -13.62 6.13
N ASP A 146 14.51 -13.34 7.04
CA ASP A 146 13.16 -12.91 6.71
C ASP A 146 13.14 -11.52 6.07
N ILE A 147 13.95 -10.60 6.57
CA ILE A 147 14.13 -9.26 5.97
C ILE A 147 14.67 -9.39 4.54
N GLY A 148 15.64 -10.27 4.30
CA GLY A 148 16.14 -10.56 2.95
C GLY A 148 15.08 -11.12 2.00
N LYS A 149 14.14 -11.95 2.51
CA LYS A 149 12.99 -12.43 1.75
C LYS A 149 12.05 -11.29 1.36
N LEU A 150 11.69 -10.44 2.34
CA LEU A 150 10.79 -9.29 2.16
C LEU A 150 11.33 -8.27 1.16
N TRP A 151 12.63 -7.98 1.20
CA TRP A 151 13.28 -7.00 0.31
C TRP A 151 13.53 -7.48 -1.12
N GLY A 152 13.20 -8.73 -1.44
CA GLY A 152 13.25 -9.20 -2.83
C GLY A 152 13.57 -10.68 -2.99
N GLY A 153 14.02 -11.38 -1.95
CA GLY A 153 14.28 -12.82 -2.04
C GLY A 153 13.06 -13.60 -2.54
N ASN A 154 11.87 -13.26 -2.06
CA ASN A 154 10.61 -13.88 -2.50
C ASN A 154 10.24 -13.53 -3.93
N TYR A 155 10.40 -12.27 -4.33
CA TYR A 155 10.18 -11.84 -5.71
C TYR A 155 11.11 -12.60 -6.67
N LEU A 156 12.40 -12.67 -6.35
CA LEU A 156 13.39 -13.37 -7.17
C LEU A 156 13.12 -14.88 -7.26
N ARG A 157 12.61 -15.51 -6.18
CA ARG A 157 12.14 -16.89 -6.20
C ARG A 157 11.02 -17.09 -7.22
N VAL A 158 10.00 -16.23 -7.19
CA VAL A 158 8.86 -16.28 -8.12
C VAL A 158 9.32 -16.01 -9.56
N PHE A 159 10.15 -14.99 -9.76
CA PHE A 159 10.66 -14.61 -11.08
C PHE A 159 11.40 -15.77 -11.76
N ARG A 160 12.31 -16.44 -11.03
CA ARG A 160 13.00 -17.64 -11.55
C ARG A 160 12.06 -18.80 -11.88
N ALA A 161 11.02 -19.02 -11.09
CA ALA A 161 10.04 -20.08 -11.36
C ALA A 161 9.26 -19.80 -12.67
N VAL A 162 8.93 -18.54 -12.92
CA VAL A 162 8.31 -18.09 -14.18
C VAL A 162 9.25 -18.32 -15.37
N GLU A 163 10.52 -17.91 -15.26
CA GLU A 163 11.53 -18.13 -16.32
C GLU A 163 11.72 -19.61 -16.66
N GLN A 164 11.76 -20.48 -15.64
CA GLN A 164 11.88 -21.92 -15.85
C GLN A 164 10.66 -22.52 -16.55
N THR A 165 9.47 -22.00 -16.24
CA THR A 165 8.23 -22.45 -16.90
C THR A 165 8.20 -22.00 -18.35
N ALA A 166 8.65 -20.78 -18.66
CA ALA A 166 8.69 -20.26 -20.02
C ALA A 166 9.66 -21.01 -20.96
N LYS A 167 10.63 -21.75 -20.41
CA LYS A 167 11.57 -22.59 -21.17
C LYS A 167 11.05 -23.99 -21.50
N ARG A 168 9.91 -24.40 -20.92
CA ARG A 168 9.27 -25.69 -21.17
C ARG A 168 8.26 -25.58 -22.30
#